data_AF-A0A7Y5MW22-F1
#
_entry.id   AF-A0A7Y5MW22-F1
#
_cell.length_a   1.000
_cell.length_b   1.000
_cell.length_c   1.000
_cell.angle_alpha   90.00
_cell.angle_beta   90.00
_cell.angle_gamma   90.00
#
_symmetry.space_group_name_H-M   'P 1'
#
loop_
_entity.id
_entity.type
_entity.pdbx_description
1 polymer ?
#
loop_
_entity_poly.entity_id
_entity_poly.type
_entity_poly.pdbx_seq_one_letter_code
_entity_poly.pdbx_strand_id
1 'polypeptide(L)'
;GGPEWAWRNSGVMLHGQSPQSMGKDQDFPISLEAQFLGGRPSGERPTGNLCTPGTHVEMNGKLVTDHCINADSKTFPGDQWVTFEAVVLGDSLLEHYINGDKVMTYSRPVVGGGVVDAFDPSVKKDGTPVTGGYLSLQGESHPIEFKKVELLNLEGCMDPKAKNYKSWFVKPDNSQCRY
;
A
#
# COMPACT_ATOMS: atom_id res chain seq x y z
N GLY A 1 7.74 6.81 -23.52
CA GLY A 1 8.50 7.11 -22.29
C GLY A 1 7.65 8.02 -21.44
N GLY A 2 7.64 7.79 -20.12
CA GLY A 2 6.89 8.60 -19.15
C GLY A 2 7.62 9.89 -18.73
N PRO A 3 7.01 10.69 -17.86
CA PRO A 3 7.61 11.91 -17.30
C PRO A 3 8.87 11.61 -16.46
N GLU A 4 9.72 12.62 -16.23
CA GLU A 4 11.02 12.45 -15.58
C GLU A 4 10.94 11.87 -14.16
N TRP A 5 9.87 12.22 -13.43
CA TRP A 5 9.61 11.70 -12.09
C TRP A 5 9.30 10.21 -12.11
N ALA A 6 8.80 9.66 -13.23
CA ALA A 6 8.41 8.26 -13.38
C ALA A 6 9.59 7.34 -13.73
N TRP A 7 10.84 7.83 -13.65
CA TRP A 7 12.03 7.02 -13.87
C TRP A 7 12.06 5.83 -12.91
N ARG A 8 11.93 4.62 -13.48
CA ARG A 8 11.83 3.35 -12.75
C ARG A 8 10.88 3.45 -11.56
N ASN A 9 9.68 3.96 -11.83
CA ASN A 9 8.61 4.09 -10.85
C ASN A 9 7.58 2.98 -11.04
N SER A 10 7.02 2.52 -9.94
CA SER A 10 5.96 1.53 -9.84
C SER A 10 5.47 1.57 -8.39
N GLY A 11 4.66 0.61 -7.98
CA GLY A 11 4.20 0.50 -6.61
C GLY A 11 3.20 -0.62 -6.43
N VAL A 12 2.79 -0.80 -5.19
CA VAL A 12 1.63 -1.61 -4.84
C VAL A 12 0.61 -0.72 -4.15
N MET A 13 -0.63 -0.77 -4.61
CA MET A 13 -1.74 -0.13 -3.91
C MET A 13 -2.26 -1.07 -2.83
N LEU A 14 -2.28 -0.54 -1.61
CA LEU A 14 -2.88 -1.10 -0.42
C LEU A 14 -4.24 -0.43 -0.19
N HIS A 15 -5.22 -1.22 0.22
CA HIS A 15 -6.62 -0.77 0.39
C HIS A 15 -7.16 0.02 -0.81
N GLY A 16 -6.88 -0.48 -2.02
CA GLY A 16 -7.30 0.16 -3.24
C GLY A 16 -8.80 0.07 -3.48
N GLN A 17 -9.32 1.09 -4.14
CA GLN A 17 -10.65 1.11 -4.74
C GLN A 17 -10.92 -0.15 -5.56
N SER A 18 -12.18 -0.60 -5.56
CA SER A 18 -12.56 -1.77 -6.36
C SER A 18 -12.39 -1.50 -7.86
N PRO A 19 -11.83 -2.44 -8.65
CA PRO A 19 -11.68 -2.28 -10.09
C PRO A 19 -13.00 -1.98 -10.81
N GLN A 20 -14.11 -2.56 -10.33
CA GLN A 20 -15.44 -2.36 -10.91
C GLN A 20 -15.99 -0.95 -10.70
N SER A 21 -15.51 -0.26 -9.66
CA SER A 21 -15.89 1.12 -9.37
C SER A 21 -14.97 2.17 -10.01
N MET A 22 -13.87 1.73 -10.61
CA MET A 22 -12.95 2.66 -11.29
C MET A 22 -13.53 3.09 -12.63
N GLY A 23 -13.48 4.39 -12.90
CA GLY A 23 -13.79 4.94 -14.21
C GLY A 23 -12.79 4.46 -15.26
N LYS A 24 -13.23 4.31 -16.51
CA LYS A 24 -12.34 3.89 -17.62
C LYS A 24 -11.17 4.86 -17.82
N ASP A 25 -11.42 6.14 -17.62
CA ASP A 25 -10.45 7.22 -17.81
C ASP A 25 -9.86 7.71 -16.47
N GLN A 26 -10.15 7.01 -15.36
CA GLN A 26 -9.59 7.31 -14.04
C GLN A 26 -8.12 6.89 -14.01
N ASP A 27 -7.25 7.79 -13.57
CA ASP A 27 -5.79 7.66 -13.67
C ASP A 27 -5.17 6.81 -12.55
N PHE A 28 -5.69 6.91 -11.32
CA PHE A 28 -5.26 6.14 -10.16
C PHE A 28 -6.46 5.62 -9.37
N PRO A 29 -6.39 4.42 -8.77
CA PRO A 29 -7.38 4.01 -7.76
C PRO A 29 -7.27 4.92 -6.54
N ILE A 30 -8.41 5.27 -5.94
CA ILE A 30 -8.42 5.85 -4.58
C ILE A 30 -7.81 4.80 -3.65
N SER A 31 -6.62 5.07 -3.11
CA SER A 31 -5.79 4.04 -2.48
C SER A 31 -4.65 4.62 -1.65
N LEU A 32 -3.91 3.72 -0.99
CA LEU A 32 -2.61 3.99 -0.40
C LEU A 32 -1.56 3.29 -1.27
N GLU A 33 -0.64 4.03 -1.85
CA GLU A 33 0.42 3.45 -2.67
C GLU A 33 1.69 3.29 -1.83
N ALA A 34 2.23 2.08 -1.78
CA ALA A 34 3.61 1.85 -1.43
C ALA A 34 4.46 1.94 -2.70
N GLN A 35 5.16 3.06 -2.87
CA GLN A 35 5.87 3.40 -4.10
C GLN A 35 7.20 2.65 -4.21
N PHE A 36 7.46 2.09 -5.39
CA PHE A 36 8.71 1.42 -5.74
C PHE A 36 9.54 2.29 -6.67
N LEU A 37 10.68 2.75 -6.18
CA LEU A 37 11.61 3.56 -6.94
C LEU A 37 12.93 2.83 -7.18
N GLY A 38 13.35 2.79 -8.45
CA GLY A 38 14.73 2.49 -8.81
C GLY A 38 15.62 3.72 -8.61
N GLY A 39 16.76 3.52 -7.95
CA GLY A 39 17.75 4.58 -7.72
C GLY A 39 18.38 5.10 -9.01
N ARG A 40 18.66 6.39 -9.06
CA ARG A 40 19.49 7.01 -10.11
C ARG A 40 20.98 6.73 -9.83
N PRO A 41 21.89 6.93 -10.80
CA PRO A 41 23.34 6.79 -10.57
C PRO A 41 23.89 7.70 -9.46
N SER A 42 23.19 8.79 -9.16
CA SER A 42 23.52 9.74 -8.09
C SER A 42 22.25 10.32 -7.47
N GLY A 43 22.37 10.75 -6.22
CA GLY A 43 21.28 11.36 -5.45
C GLY A 43 20.47 10.35 -4.65
N GLU A 44 19.77 10.84 -3.63
CA GLU A 44 18.89 10.03 -2.80
C GLU A 44 17.50 9.92 -3.45
N ARG A 45 17.01 8.68 -3.50
CA ARG A 45 15.69 8.32 -4.02
C ARG A 45 15.22 7.07 -3.26
N PRO A 46 14.70 7.23 -2.03
CA PRO A 46 14.23 6.12 -1.22
C PRO A 46 13.07 5.40 -1.91
N THR A 47 12.92 4.12 -1.59
CA THR A 47 11.82 3.26 -2.06
C THR A 47 10.95 2.80 -0.88
N GLY A 48 9.75 2.33 -1.12
CA GLY A 48 8.77 2.05 -0.05
C GLY A 48 8.11 3.31 0.51
N ASN A 49 8.17 4.43 -0.23
CA ASN A 49 7.48 5.68 0.11
C ASN A 49 5.96 5.44 0.17
N LEU A 50 5.25 6.31 0.87
CA LEU A 50 3.80 6.33 0.86
C LEU A 50 3.34 7.41 -0.10
N CYS A 51 2.52 7.07 -1.10
CA CYS A 51 1.72 8.05 -1.82
C CYS A 51 0.23 7.83 -1.58
N THR A 52 -0.58 8.90 -1.55
CA THR A 52 -1.97 8.86 -1.06
C THR A 52 -2.97 9.37 -2.11
N PRO A 53 -3.08 8.73 -3.30
CA PRO A 53 -4.03 9.14 -4.32
C PRO A 53 -5.47 9.03 -3.78
N GLY A 54 -6.16 10.15 -3.68
CA GLY A 54 -7.52 10.20 -3.17
C GLY A 54 -7.68 9.80 -1.69
N THR A 55 -6.58 9.79 -0.92
CA THR A 55 -6.58 9.46 0.51
C THR A 55 -5.70 10.39 1.34
N HIS A 56 -5.90 10.35 2.65
CA HIS A 56 -5.02 10.93 3.66
C HIS A 56 -4.77 9.88 4.75
N VAL A 57 -3.73 10.08 5.55
CA VAL A 57 -3.36 9.17 6.65
C VAL A 57 -3.04 9.95 7.91
N GLU A 58 -2.92 9.25 9.02
CA GLU A 58 -2.36 9.80 10.24
C GLU A 58 -0.94 9.29 10.50
N MET A 59 -0.02 10.21 10.77
CA MET A 59 1.35 9.93 11.21
C MET A 59 1.66 10.74 12.47
N ASN A 60 2.22 10.09 13.49
CA ASN A 60 2.61 10.75 14.75
C ASN A 60 1.48 11.57 15.40
N GLY A 61 0.24 11.07 15.38
CA GLY A 61 -0.89 11.77 15.99
C GLY A 61 -1.51 12.87 15.13
N LYS A 62 -1.08 13.04 13.87
CA LYS A 62 -1.47 14.15 13.00
C LYS A 62 -1.90 13.69 11.62
N LEU A 63 -2.98 14.27 11.11
CA LEU A 63 -3.42 14.08 9.73
C LEU A 63 -2.35 14.62 8.77
N VAL A 64 -1.90 13.78 7.85
CA VAL A 64 -0.98 14.11 6.78
C VAL A 64 -1.78 14.18 5.48
N THR A 65 -1.73 15.35 4.85
CA THR A 65 -2.43 15.64 3.59
C THR A 65 -1.50 15.69 2.38
N ASP A 66 -0.19 15.58 2.60
CA ASP A 66 0.81 15.51 1.54
C ASP A 66 0.59 14.25 0.70
N HIS A 67 0.72 14.39 -0.62
CA HIS A 67 0.47 13.26 -1.51
C HIS A 67 1.57 12.20 -1.43
N CYS A 68 2.85 12.57 -1.30
CA CYS A 68 3.94 11.59 -1.19
C CYS A 68 4.83 11.89 0.01
N ILE A 69 5.08 10.87 0.81
CA ILE A 69 5.88 10.89 2.03
C ILE A 69 7.04 9.92 1.85
N ASN A 70 8.27 10.45 1.93
CA ASN A 70 9.47 9.64 1.81
C ASN A 70 9.60 8.65 2.96
N ALA A 71 9.95 7.41 2.64
CA ALA A 71 10.34 6.41 3.62
C ALA A 71 11.77 6.62 4.10
N ASP A 72 12.06 6.15 5.31
CA ASP A 72 13.42 6.07 5.85
C ASP A 72 14.13 4.82 5.29
N SER A 73 14.37 4.82 3.98
CA SER A 73 14.98 3.70 3.27
C SER A 73 16.18 4.12 2.43
N LYS A 74 17.04 3.15 2.11
CA LYS A 74 18.17 3.37 1.23
C LYS A 74 17.71 3.57 -0.21
N THR A 75 18.59 4.17 -1.01
CA THR A 75 18.44 4.19 -2.46
C THR A 75 19.08 2.94 -3.06
N PHE A 76 18.44 2.35 -4.07
CA PHE A 76 18.90 1.12 -4.73
C PHE A 76 19.15 1.38 -6.23
N PRO A 77 20.37 1.79 -6.64
CA PRO A 77 20.69 2.06 -8.04
C PRO A 77 20.84 0.80 -8.89
N GLY A 78 20.56 0.91 -10.19
CA GLY A 78 20.76 -0.18 -11.14
C GLY A 78 19.75 -1.33 -10.98
N ASP A 79 20.09 -2.49 -11.57
CA ASP A 79 19.22 -3.66 -11.59
C ASP A 79 19.56 -4.56 -10.41
N GLN A 80 18.61 -4.71 -9.48
CA GLN A 80 18.78 -5.54 -8.29
C GLN A 80 17.41 -5.96 -7.74
N TRP A 81 17.39 -7.09 -7.04
CA TRP A 81 16.21 -7.54 -6.31
C TRP A 81 16.11 -6.79 -4.99
N VAL A 82 14.94 -6.19 -4.75
CA VAL A 82 14.57 -5.57 -3.48
C VAL A 82 13.30 -6.26 -2.99
N THR A 83 13.28 -6.65 -1.73
CA THR A 83 12.10 -7.24 -1.09
C THR A 83 11.30 -6.13 -0.42
N PHE A 84 10.04 -5.98 -0.81
CA PHE A 84 9.05 -5.16 -0.11
C PHE A 84 8.12 -6.07 0.68
N GLU A 85 7.82 -5.67 1.92
CA GLU A 85 6.78 -6.29 2.74
C GLU A 85 5.90 -5.20 3.33
N ALA A 86 4.60 -5.47 3.45
CA ALA A 86 3.66 -4.61 4.15
C ALA A 86 2.91 -5.38 5.22
N VAL A 87 2.83 -4.81 6.43
CA VAL A 87 1.95 -5.30 7.49
C VAL A 87 0.76 -4.36 7.56
N VAL A 88 -0.44 -4.90 7.35
CA VAL A 88 -1.68 -4.12 7.25
C VAL A 88 -2.71 -4.67 8.22
N LEU A 89 -2.99 -3.92 9.28
CA LEU A 89 -3.95 -4.28 10.33
C LEU A 89 -5.22 -3.44 10.20
N GLY A 90 -5.98 -3.66 9.12
CA GLY A 90 -7.14 -2.83 8.79
C GLY A 90 -6.72 -1.37 8.60
N ASP A 91 -7.37 -0.45 9.33
CA ASP A 91 -7.03 0.97 9.43
C ASP A 91 -6.18 1.31 10.66
N SER A 92 -5.91 0.34 11.54
CA SER A 92 -5.24 0.61 12.83
C SER A 92 -3.74 0.85 12.70
N LEU A 93 -3.08 0.12 11.81
CA LEU A 93 -1.64 0.18 11.58
C LEU A 93 -1.30 -0.31 10.18
N LEU A 94 -0.46 0.45 9.49
CA LEU A 94 0.19 0.06 8.25
C LEU A 94 1.69 0.33 8.39
N GLU A 95 2.50 -0.63 7.99
CA GLU A 95 3.95 -0.54 8.01
C GLU A 95 4.54 -1.05 6.70
N HIS A 96 5.56 -0.37 6.20
CA HIS A 96 6.35 -0.85 5.05
C HIS A 96 7.73 -1.30 5.52
N TYR A 97 8.21 -2.36 4.88
CA TYR A 97 9.54 -2.90 5.10
C TYR A 97 10.27 -3.04 3.75
N ILE A 98 11.56 -2.69 3.75
CA ILE A 98 12.44 -2.85 2.60
C ILE A 98 13.62 -3.70 3.03
N ASN A 99 13.78 -4.87 2.40
CA ASN A 99 14.79 -5.87 2.75
C ASN A 99 14.80 -6.24 4.25
N GLY A 100 13.62 -6.29 4.87
CA GLY A 100 13.43 -6.62 6.29
C GLY A 100 13.55 -5.45 7.26
N ASP A 101 14.02 -4.28 6.82
CA ASP A 101 14.08 -3.08 7.65
C ASP A 101 12.75 -2.32 7.58
N LYS A 102 12.20 -1.89 8.73
CA LYS A 102 11.00 -1.06 8.75
C LYS A 102 11.33 0.37 8.33
N VAL A 103 10.63 0.90 7.33
CA VAL A 103 10.94 2.21 6.72
C VAL A 103 9.78 3.20 6.75
N MET A 104 8.56 2.75 7.03
CA MET A 104 7.36 3.58 7.06
C MET A 104 6.36 3.04 8.08
N THR A 105 5.65 3.93 8.78
CA THR A 105 4.52 3.58 9.66
C THR A 105 3.46 4.67 9.65
N TYR A 106 2.19 4.28 9.51
CA TYR A 106 1.04 5.19 9.50
C TYR A 106 -0.25 4.45 9.89
N SER A 107 -1.33 5.21 10.09
CA SER A 107 -2.62 4.66 10.54
C SER A 107 -3.79 5.52 10.06
N ARG A 108 -5.01 5.08 10.35
CA ARG A 108 -6.28 5.79 10.11
C ARG A 108 -6.37 6.43 8.72
N PRO A 109 -6.16 5.64 7.64
CA PRO A 109 -6.39 6.15 6.31
C PRO A 109 -7.85 6.56 6.13
N VAL A 110 -8.07 7.70 5.48
CA VAL A 110 -9.39 8.23 5.13
C VAL A 110 -9.39 8.66 3.67
N VAL A 111 -10.55 8.56 3.01
CA VAL A 111 -10.74 9.16 1.70
C VAL A 111 -10.59 10.68 1.83
N GLY A 112 -9.83 11.29 0.93
CA GLY A 112 -9.49 12.72 1.01
C GLY A 112 -8.59 13.15 -0.15
N GLY A 113 -8.07 14.36 -0.11
CA GLY A 113 -7.04 14.81 -1.07
C GLY A 113 -7.46 14.83 -2.55
N GLY A 114 -6.45 14.91 -3.41
CA GLY A 114 -6.55 14.89 -4.87
C GLY A 114 -5.62 13.84 -5.48
N VAL A 115 -5.03 14.14 -6.65
CA VAL A 115 -4.13 13.22 -7.38
C VAL A 115 -4.82 11.90 -7.76
N VAL A 116 -6.11 12.04 -8.05
CA VAL A 116 -6.95 11.08 -8.76
C VAL A 116 -7.88 11.94 -9.62
N ASP A 117 -7.84 11.74 -10.92
CA ASP A 117 -8.67 12.42 -11.91
C ASP A 117 -9.71 11.46 -12.49
N ALA A 118 -10.81 12.02 -13.03
CA ALA A 118 -11.89 11.27 -13.67
C ALA A 118 -12.52 10.13 -12.83
N PHE A 119 -12.43 10.21 -11.50
CA PHE A 119 -13.13 9.32 -10.59
C PHE A 119 -14.64 9.61 -10.56
N ASP A 120 -15.45 8.60 -10.22
CA ASP A 120 -16.87 8.79 -9.93
C ASP A 120 -17.04 9.53 -8.57
N PRO A 121 -17.64 10.73 -8.53
CA PRO A 121 -17.86 11.45 -7.28
C PRO A 121 -18.69 10.66 -6.25
N SER A 122 -19.49 9.68 -6.70
CA SER A 122 -20.28 8.83 -5.82
C SER A 122 -19.43 7.87 -4.97
N VAL A 123 -18.20 7.56 -5.41
CA VAL A 123 -17.29 6.63 -4.73
C VAL A 123 -16.25 7.35 -3.86
N LYS A 124 -15.86 8.59 -4.22
CA LYS A 124 -14.91 9.40 -3.43
C LYS A 124 -15.64 10.28 -2.41
N LYS A 125 -16.03 9.68 -1.29
CA LYS A 125 -16.66 10.40 -0.17
C LYS A 125 -15.63 10.78 0.88
N ASP A 126 -15.15 12.02 0.83
CA ASP A 126 -14.13 12.51 1.75
C ASP A 126 -14.51 12.32 3.23
N GLY A 127 -13.53 11.97 4.05
CA GLY A 127 -13.69 11.62 5.46
C GLY A 127 -14.12 10.17 5.73
N THR A 128 -14.43 9.38 4.69
CA THR A 128 -14.76 7.95 4.85
C THR A 128 -13.52 7.17 5.30
N PRO A 129 -13.56 6.41 6.41
CA PRO A 129 -12.45 5.54 6.81
C PRO A 129 -12.16 4.45 5.78
N VAL A 130 -10.89 4.20 5.50
CA VAL A 130 -10.42 3.16 4.58
C VAL A 130 -9.94 1.95 5.38
N THR A 131 -10.84 1.02 5.69
CA THR A 131 -10.55 -0.12 6.58
C THR A 131 -10.07 -1.38 5.87
N GLY A 132 -10.17 -1.39 4.55
CA GLY A 132 -9.89 -2.53 3.68
C GLY A 132 -10.04 -2.16 2.20
N GLY A 133 -9.57 -3.02 1.31
CA GLY A 133 -9.75 -2.83 -0.12
C GLY A 133 -9.01 -3.87 -0.95
N TYR A 134 -8.77 -3.53 -2.21
CA TYR A 134 -8.07 -4.38 -3.17
C TYR A 134 -6.56 -4.16 -3.10
N LEU A 135 -5.81 -5.16 -3.54
CA LEU A 135 -4.38 -5.04 -3.79
C LEU A 135 -4.15 -4.98 -5.30
N SER A 136 -3.35 -4.03 -5.77
CA SER A 136 -2.96 -3.96 -7.19
C SER A 136 -1.48 -3.64 -7.33
N LEU A 137 -0.82 -4.30 -8.28
CA LEU A 137 0.54 -3.99 -8.68
C LEU A 137 0.48 -2.98 -9.83
N GLN A 138 1.11 -1.83 -9.64
CA GLN A 138 1.09 -0.76 -10.63
C GLN A 138 2.08 -1.04 -11.77
N GLY A 139 1.63 -0.85 -13.01
CA GLY A 139 2.53 -0.68 -14.14
C GLY A 139 2.65 0.81 -14.47
N GLU A 140 3.81 1.43 -14.20
CA GLU A 140 3.99 2.86 -14.45
C GLU A 140 5.25 3.16 -15.27
N SER A 141 5.06 3.56 -16.53
CA SER A 141 6.07 4.13 -17.44
C SER A 141 7.29 3.26 -17.82
N HIS A 142 7.80 2.41 -16.93
CA HIS A 142 9.00 1.60 -17.09
C HIS A 142 8.71 0.12 -16.74
N PRO A 143 9.45 -0.83 -17.31
CA PRO A 143 9.33 -2.23 -16.91
C PRO A 143 9.70 -2.44 -15.44
N ILE A 144 8.95 -3.32 -14.79
CA ILE A 144 9.24 -3.87 -13.47
C ILE A 144 9.05 -5.39 -13.52
N GLU A 145 9.86 -6.13 -12.77
CA GLU A 145 9.77 -7.58 -12.66
C GLU A 145 9.43 -7.99 -11.22
N PHE A 146 8.49 -8.92 -11.07
CA PHE A 146 8.13 -9.51 -9.78
C PHE A 146 8.52 -10.97 -9.79
N LYS A 147 9.42 -11.38 -8.89
CA LYS A 147 9.86 -12.77 -8.77
C LYS A 147 8.91 -13.62 -7.91
N LYS A 148 8.44 -13.06 -6.81
CA LYS A 148 7.61 -13.77 -5.82
C LYS A 148 6.62 -12.77 -5.22
N VAL A 149 5.34 -13.15 -5.19
CA VAL A 149 4.27 -12.38 -4.56
C VAL A 149 3.53 -13.32 -3.63
N GLU A 150 3.47 -12.98 -2.35
CA GLU A 150 2.83 -13.76 -1.31
C GLU A 150 1.87 -12.89 -0.52
N LEU A 151 0.80 -13.51 -0.04
CA LEU A 151 -0.19 -12.87 0.81
C LEU A 151 -0.51 -13.80 1.97
N LEU A 152 -0.42 -13.29 3.20
CA LEU A 152 -0.84 -13.99 4.40
C LEU A 152 -2.05 -13.27 4.99
N ASN A 153 -3.20 -13.95 5.02
CA ASN A 153 -4.36 -13.44 5.74
C ASN A 153 -4.13 -13.58 7.25
N LEU A 154 -4.27 -12.47 7.98
CA LEU A 154 -4.10 -12.42 9.43
C LEU A 154 -5.43 -12.58 10.20
N GLU A 155 -6.54 -12.78 9.49
CA GLU A 155 -7.85 -13.13 10.06
C GLU A 155 -8.10 -14.64 10.01
N GLY A 156 -8.56 -15.22 11.12
CA GLY A 156 -8.88 -16.65 11.18
C GLY A 156 -9.28 -17.15 12.56
N CYS A 157 -9.41 -18.47 12.70
CA CYS A 157 -9.81 -19.10 13.97
C CYS A 157 -8.74 -18.86 15.05
N MET A 158 -9.16 -18.26 16.16
CA MET A 158 -8.28 -17.95 17.29
C MET A 158 -8.55 -18.84 18.52
N ASP A 159 -9.35 -19.90 18.41
CA ASP A 159 -9.48 -20.91 19.47
C ASP A 159 -8.27 -21.86 19.45
N PRO A 160 -7.41 -21.88 20.49
CA PRO A 160 -6.21 -22.73 20.53
C PRO A 160 -6.50 -24.24 20.47
N LYS A 161 -7.75 -24.67 20.66
CA LYS A 161 -8.18 -26.07 20.56
C LYS A 161 -8.52 -26.50 19.13
N ALA A 162 -8.69 -25.57 18.20
CA ALA A 162 -9.02 -25.88 16.82
C ALA A 162 -7.79 -26.33 16.03
N LYS A 163 -7.95 -27.33 15.14
CA LYS A 163 -6.89 -27.86 14.26
C LYS A 163 -6.30 -26.82 13.32
N ASN A 164 -7.09 -25.80 12.97
CA ASN A 164 -6.68 -24.73 12.06
C ASN A 164 -6.30 -23.43 12.78
N TYR A 165 -6.17 -23.43 14.11
CA TYR A 165 -5.57 -22.32 14.84
C TYR A 165 -4.15 -22.06 14.36
N LYS A 166 -3.79 -20.78 14.25
CA LYS A 166 -2.41 -20.31 14.00
C LYS A 166 -2.08 -19.17 14.94
N SER A 167 -0.85 -19.16 15.46
CA SER A 167 -0.39 -18.14 16.43
C SER A 167 -0.23 -16.74 15.83
N TRP A 168 -0.22 -16.63 14.51
CA TRP A 168 -0.07 -15.36 13.78
C TRP A 168 -1.41 -14.70 13.42
N PHE A 169 -2.56 -15.30 13.75
CA PHE A 169 -3.83 -14.60 13.59
C PHE A 169 -3.92 -13.44 14.58
N VAL A 170 -4.37 -12.29 14.07
CA VAL A 170 -4.54 -11.05 14.84
C VAL A 170 -6.00 -10.61 14.91
N LYS A 171 -6.84 -11.07 13.96
CA LYS A 171 -8.28 -10.79 13.92
C LYS A 171 -9.06 -12.11 14.03
N PRO A 172 -9.94 -12.26 15.02
CA PRO A 172 -10.68 -13.50 15.20
C PRO A 172 -11.80 -13.64 14.17
N ASP A 173 -11.83 -14.79 13.50
CA ASP A 173 -13.00 -15.32 12.81
C ASP A 173 -13.22 -16.78 13.25
N ASN A 174 -13.84 -16.92 14.42
CA ASN A 174 -14.09 -18.22 15.03
C ASN A 174 -15.17 -19.03 14.31
N SER A 175 -15.89 -18.44 13.35
CA SER A 175 -16.79 -19.20 12.47
C SER A 175 -16.02 -20.21 11.59
N GLN A 176 -14.72 -19.96 11.37
CA GLN A 176 -13.84 -20.83 10.60
C GLN A 176 -13.23 -21.98 11.41
N CYS A 177 -13.45 -22.06 12.73
CA CYS A 177 -12.80 -23.07 13.57
C CYS A 177 -13.18 -24.51 13.19
N ARG A 178 -12.17 -25.38 13.09
CA ARG A 178 -12.32 -26.81 12.77
C ARG A 178 -11.69 -27.64 13.89
N TYR A 179 -12.47 -28.52 14.51
CA TYR A 179 -12.03 -29.38 15.62
C TYR A 179 -11.67 -30.80 15.18
#